data_AF-A0A382K1X2-F1
#
_entry.id   AF-A0A382K1X2-F1
#
_cell.length_a   1.000
_cell.length_b   1.000
_cell.length_c   1.000
_cell.angle_alpha   90.00
_cell.angle_beta   90.00
_cell.angle_gamma   90.00
#
_symmetry.space_group_name_H-M   'P 1'
#
loop_
_entity.id
_entity.type
_entity.pdbx_description
1 polymer ?
#
loop_
_entity_poly.entity_id
_entity_poly.type
_entity_poly.pdbx_seq_one_letter_code
_entity_poly.pdbx_strand_id
1 'polypeptide(L)'
;VDPDRPQLMLGRCEGDPLEYIERLNTGQERFRSAFAVEHGIKPRMDLYEDLPSELTGEIKSGVMALGKQADAVNAYLVNELGYVVDRDWGNKTYTVYVIDLSDDVPDPRVRPKGWVYVGQTVLTREARYQEHIDGIKAGRGWVTKYHLGFNEELCARYPQVRTRGEVLEFEKQATAQLEEEGWNVKSA
;
A
#
# COMPACT_ATOMS: atom_id res chain seq x y z
N VAL A 1 3.21 5.83 9.59
CA VAL A 1 4.08 4.64 9.45
C VAL A 1 4.84 4.51 10.75
N ASP A 2 4.81 3.35 11.39
CA ASP A 2 5.69 3.09 12.54
C ASP A 2 7.14 3.19 12.02
N PRO A 3 7.88 4.25 12.38
CA PRO A 3 9.24 4.46 11.85
C PRO A 3 10.20 3.38 12.34
N ASP A 4 9.84 2.67 13.43
CA ASP A 4 10.67 1.65 14.05
C ASP A 4 10.41 0.25 13.47
N ARG A 5 9.37 0.10 12.62
CA ARG A 5 9.08 -1.18 11.95
C ARG A 5 9.90 -1.28 10.65
N PRO A 6 10.85 -2.22 10.56
CA PRO A 6 11.74 -2.29 9.41
C PRO A 6 10.99 -2.68 8.13
N GLN A 7 11.29 -1.97 7.04
CA GLN A 7 10.69 -2.18 5.72
C GLN A 7 11.65 -2.94 4.81
N LEU A 8 11.12 -3.91 4.07
CA LEU A 8 11.84 -4.69 3.08
C LEU A 8 11.15 -4.63 1.73
N MET A 9 11.94 -4.59 0.67
CA MET A 9 11.48 -4.92 -0.67
C MET A 9 11.75 -6.41 -0.90
N LEU A 10 10.70 -7.18 -1.19
CA LEU A 10 10.84 -8.59 -1.52
C LEU A 10 10.88 -8.77 -3.03
N GLY A 11 12.10 -9.02 -3.51
CA GLY A 11 12.39 -9.30 -4.90
C GLY A 11 12.70 -10.77 -5.18
N ARG A 12 12.81 -11.10 -6.46
CA ARG A 12 13.37 -12.37 -6.93
C ARG A 12 14.35 -12.10 -8.06
N CYS A 13 15.40 -12.91 -8.11
CA CYS A 13 16.42 -12.82 -9.15
C CYS A 13 16.87 -14.22 -9.57
N GLU A 14 17.43 -14.31 -10.76
CA GLU A 14 18.20 -15.47 -11.21
C GLU A 14 19.69 -15.11 -11.11
N GLY A 15 20.50 -16.04 -10.59
CA GLY A 15 21.93 -15.82 -10.39
C GLY A 15 22.26 -15.15 -9.05
N ASP A 16 23.39 -14.44 -9.01
CA ASP A 16 23.89 -13.78 -7.80
C ASP A 16 23.01 -12.57 -7.42
N PRO A 17 22.40 -12.56 -6.21
CA PRO A 17 21.63 -11.43 -5.71
C PRO A 17 22.40 -10.11 -5.64
N LEU A 18 23.72 -10.14 -5.37
CA LEU A 18 24.56 -8.95 -5.28
C LEU A 18 24.68 -8.28 -6.65
N GLU A 19 25.04 -9.05 -7.68
CA GLU A 19 25.12 -8.56 -9.06
C GLU A 19 23.74 -8.08 -9.54
N TYR A 20 22.67 -8.80 -9.20
CA TYR A 20 21.32 -8.42 -9.61
C TYR A 20 20.90 -7.06 -9.03
N ILE A 21 21.19 -6.80 -7.75
CA ILE A 21 20.89 -5.52 -7.13
C ILE A 21 21.73 -4.38 -7.74
N GLU A 22 22.99 -4.63 -8.09
CA GLU A 22 23.80 -3.65 -8.82
C GLU A 22 23.18 -3.30 -10.18
N ARG A 23 22.71 -4.30 -10.93
CA ARG A 23 21.99 -4.08 -12.20
C ARG A 23 20.67 -3.32 -12.02
N LEU A 24 19.95 -3.57 -10.93
CA LEU A 24 18.73 -2.81 -10.59
C LEU A 24 19.05 -1.35 -10.30
N ASN A 25 20.02 -1.09 -9.41
CA ASN A 25 20.40 0.26 -9.00
C ASN A 25 20.95 1.08 -10.18
N THR A 26 21.64 0.45 -11.13
CA THR A 26 22.16 1.10 -12.34
C THR A 26 21.14 1.21 -13.47
N GLY A 27 19.92 0.69 -13.28
CA GLY A 27 18.85 0.73 -14.27
C GLY A 27 19.10 -0.17 -15.49
N GLN A 28 19.97 -1.17 -15.38
CA GLN A 28 20.16 -2.19 -16.43
C GLN A 28 18.96 -3.14 -16.50
N GLU A 29 18.33 -3.42 -15.35
CA GLU A 29 17.04 -4.12 -15.25
C GLU A 29 15.88 -3.13 -15.51
N ARG A 30 15.87 -2.51 -16.69
CA ARG A 30 14.88 -1.49 -17.06
C ARG A 30 13.46 -2.03 -16.83
N PHE A 31 12.59 -1.19 -16.28
CA PHE A 31 11.20 -1.48 -15.90
C PHE A 31 10.98 -2.29 -14.62
N ARG A 32 12.03 -2.77 -13.92
CA ARG A 32 11.82 -3.52 -12.68
C ARG A 32 11.55 -2.65 -11.46
N SER A 33 12.30 -1.58 -11.26
CA SER A 33 12.13 -0.70 -10.10
C SER A 33 12.67 0.69 -10.39
N ALA A 34 11.78 1.67 -10.58
CA ALA A 34 12.21 3.08 -10.63
C ALA A 34 12.80 3.51 -9.28
N PHE A 35 12.23 2.98 -8.19
CA PHE A 35 12.68 3.24 -6.82
C PHE A 35 14.14 2.84 -6.59
N ALA A 36 14.56 1.65 -7.05
CA ALA A 36 15.94 1.19 -6.91
C ALA A 36 16.93 2.10 -7.67
N VAL A 37 16.55 2.58 -8.85
CA VAL A 37 17.37 3.50 -9.65
C VAL A 37 17.52 4.86 -8.97
N GLU A 38 16.42 5.38 -8.40
CA GLU A 38 16.43 6.70 -7.76
C GLU A 38 17.15 6.71 -6.41
N HIS A 39 16.91 5.71 -5.56
CA HIS A 39 17.38 5.73 -4.18
C HIS A 39 18.55 4.79 -3.89
N GLY A 40 18.77 3.79 -4.74
CA GLY A 40 19.63 2.67 -4.44
C GLY A 40 19.04 1.76 -3.36
N ILE A 41 19.14 0.46 -3.57
CA ILE A 41 18.78 -0.55 -2.57
C ILE A 41 19.97 -1.45 -2.25
N LYS A 42 19.96 -2.04 -1.07
CA LYS A 42 20.98 -3.01 -0.63
C LYS A 42 20.32 -4.35 -0.34
N PRO A 43 20.90 -5.47 -0.80
CA PRO A 43 20.38 -6.78 -0.45
C PRO A 43 20.59 -7.04 1.04
N ARG A 44 19.59 -7.61 1.70
CA ARG A 44 19.68 -8.12 3.07
C ARG A 44 20.19 -9.55 3.04
N MET A 45 21.48 -9.71 2.68
CA MET A 45 22.13 -11.02 2.63
C MET A 45 22.13 -11.70 4.00
N ASP A 46 22.21 -10.91 5.07
CA ASP A 46 22.03 -11.37 6.45
C ASP A 46 20.69 -12.10 6.64
N LEU A 47 19.58 -11.55 6.13
CA LEU A 47 18.30 -12.23 6.19
C LEU A 47 18.27 -13.47 5.29
N TYR A 48 18.84 -13.38 4.08
CA TYR A 48 18.85 -14.50 3.15
C TYR A 48 19.59 -15.73 3.72
N GLU A 49 20.71 -15.51 4.40
CA GLU A 49 21.52 -16.56 5.02
C GLU A 49 20.82 -17.21 6.22
N ASP A 50 20.04 -16.42 6.98
CA ASP A 50 19.31 -16.88 8.17
C ASP A 50 17.93 -17.49 7.85
N LEU A 51 17.46 -17.43 6.59
CA LEU A 51 16.16 -18.00 6.22
C LEU A 51 16.15 -19.53 6.38
N PRO A 52 15.06 -20.12 6.91
CA PRO A 52 14.89 -21.56 6.97
C PRO A 52 15.14 -22.25 5.62
N SER A 53 15.85 -23.38 5.65
CA SER A 53 16.23 -24.14 4.44
C SER A 53 15.03 -24.58 3.59
N GLU A 54 13.88 -24.75 4.23
CA GLU A 54 12.60 -25.08 3.62
C GLU A 54 12.04 -23.93 2.77
N LEU A 55 12.49 -22.70 3.03
CA LEU A 55 12.12 -21.48 2.31
C LEU A 55 13.15 -21.10 1.24
N THR A 56 14.39 -21.58 1.33
CA THR A 56 15.51 -21.24 0.42
C THR A 56 15.93 -22.39 -0.51
N GLY A 57 15.34 -23.57 -0.36
CA GLY A 57 15.69 -24.76 -1.15
C GLY A 57 15.38 -24.67 -2.66
N GLU A 58 15.93 -25.64 -3.40
CA GLU A 58 15.71 -25.76 -4.85
C GLU A 58 14.22 -25.79 -5.20
N ILE A 59 13.84 -24.87 -6.09
CA ILE A 59 12.47 -24.69 -6.53
C ILE A 59 12.15 -25.78 -7.54
N LYS A 60 11.12 -26.58 -7.29
CA LYS A 60 10.56 -27.45 -8.34
C LYS A 60 10.17 -26.56 -9.52
N SER A 61 10.73 -26.83 -10.71
CA SER A 61 10.49 -25.99 -11.90
C SER A 61 9.00 -25.68 -12.12
N GLY A 62 8.67 -24.40 -12.34
CA GLY A 62 7.32 -23.93 -12.67
C GLY A 62 6.87 -22.65 -11.95
N VAL A 63 6.11 -21.80 -12.66
CA VAL A 63 5.63 -20.49 -12.17
C VAL A 63 4.80 -20.59 -10.89
N MET A 64 4.01 -21.65 -10.72
CA MET A 64 3.23 -21.87 -9.49
C MET A 64 4.10 -22.20 -8.27
N ALA A 65 5.16 -22.98 -8.44
CA ALA A 65 6.07 -23.31 -7.34
C ALA A 65 6.85 -22.07 -6.88
N LEU A 66 7.28 -21.24 -7.85
CA LEU A 66 7.92 -19.95 -7.60
C LEU A 66 7.00 -18.99 -6.81
N GLY A 67 5.72 -18.91 -7.17
CA GLY A 67 4.75 -18.08 -6.45
C GLY A 67 4.56 -18.51 -4.99
N LYS A 68 4.41 -19.83 -4.77
CA LYS A 68 4.22 -20.39 -3.42
C LYS A 68 5.40 -20.14 -2.50
N GLN A 69 6.64 -20.26 -3.01
CA GLN A 69 7.82 -19.98 -2.20
C GLN A 69 7.92 -18.49 -1.85
N ALA A 70 7.65 -17.60 -2.80
CA ALA A 70 7.62 -16.17 -2.54
C ALA A 70 6.56 -15.79 -1.48
N ASP A 71 5.39 -16.44 -1.52
CA ASP A 71 4.35 -16.27 -0.50
C ASP A 71 4.79 -16.81 0.88
N ALA A 72 5.49 -17.94 0.92
CA ALA A 72 6.00 -18.53 2.16
C ALA A 72 7.11 -17.68 2.80
N VAL A 73 8.07 -17.19 2.00
CA VAL A 73 9.09 -16.23 2.45
C VAL A 73 8.43 -14.96 2.97
N ASN A 74 7.47 -14.41 2.23
CA ASN A 74 6.72 -13.24 2.68
C ASN A 74 6.00 -13.48 4.01
N ALA A 75 5.32 -14.62 4.16
CA ALA A 75 4.64 -14.97 5.40
C ALA A 75 5.62 -15.07 6.58
N TYR A 76 6.79 -15.67 6.37
CA TYR A 76 7.83 -15.75 7.38
C TYR A 76 8.36 -14.36 7.79
N LEU A 77 8.73 -13.52 6.80
CA LEU A 77 9.22 -12.17 7.05
C LEU A 77 8.20 -11.32 7.83
N VAL A 78 6.91 -11.43 7.51
CA VAL A 78 5.85 -10.63 8.14
C VAL A 78 5.44 -11.19 9.50
N ASN A 79 5.17 -12.49 9.59
CA ASN A 79 4.53 -13.09 10.77
C ASN A 79 5.55 -13.50 11.85
N GLU A 80 6.73 -13.97 11.45
CA GLU A 80 7.75 -14.45 12.39
C GLU A 80 8.75 -13.34 12.74
N LEU A 81 9.15 -12.53 11.75
CA LEU A 81 10.16 -11.49 11.93
C LEU A 81 9.59 -10.08 12.05
N GLY A 82 8.29 -9.89 11.83
CA GLY A 82 7.62 -8.61 12.04
C GLY A 82 7.90 -7.54 10.98
N TYR A 83 8.51 -7.87 9.84
CA TYR A 83 8.79 -6.90 8.79
C TYR A 83 7.51 -6.38 8.11
N VAL A 84 7.63 -5.20 7.49
CA VAL A 84 6.72 -4.72 6.44
C VAL A 84 7.35 -5.03 5.10
N VAL A 85 6.62 -5.70 4.21
CA VAL A 85 7.17 -6.19 2.94
C VAL A 85 6.46 -5.57 1.74
N ASP A 86 7.21 -4.82 0.93
CA ASP A 86 6.82 -4.35 -0.40
C ASP A 86 7.14 -5.42 -1.45
N ARG A 87 6.10 -5.92 -2.11
CA ARG A 87 6.18 -6.97 -3.16
C ARG A 87 6.11 -6.40 -4.58
N ASP A 88 5.94 -5.10 -4.72
CA ASP A 88 5.73 -4.39 -5.97
C ASP A 88 6.99 -3.61 -6.41
N TRP A 89 8.16 -3.96 -5.84
CA TRP A 89 9.47 -3.40 -6.19
C TRP A 89 9.56 -1.87 -6.01
N GLY A 90 8.83 -1.29 -5.06
CA GLY A 90 8.78 0.16 -4.88
C GLY A 90 8.00 0.90 -5.98
N ASN A 91 7.36 0.19 -6.91
CA ASN A 91 6.64 0.81 -8.01
C ASN A 91 5.21 1.24 -7.65
N LYS A 92 4.72 0.85 -6.47
CA LYS A 92 3.40 1.23 -5.98
C LYS A 92 3.54 2.07 -4.73
N THR A 93 2.76 3.13 -4.71
CA THR A 93 2.59 3.97 -3.53
C THR A 93 1.12 4.12 -3.29
N TYR A 94 0.70 3.77 -2.08
CA TYR A 94 -0.66 3.84 -1.63
C TYR A 94 -0.85 5.11 -0.82
N THR A 95 -1.99 5.76 -1.00
CA THR A 95 -2.37 6.96 -0.26
C THR A 95 -3.78 6.80 0.28
N VAL A 96 -3.99 7.25 1.52
CA VAL A 96 -5.33 7.54 2.04
C VAL A 96 -5.75 8.91 1.51
N TYR A 97 -7.03 9.07 1.21
CA TYR A 97 -7.62 10.34 0.82
C TYR A 97 -8.96 10.55 1.53
N VAL A 98 -9.34 11.82 1.66
CA VAL A 98 -10.58 12.24 2.31
C VAL A 98 -11.33 13.19 1.36
N ILE A 99 -12.60 12.91 1.13
CA ILE A 99 -13.50 13.70 0.28
C ILE A 99 -14.63 14.24 1.14
N ASP A 100 -14.90 15.54 1.05
CA ASP A 100 -16.08 16.12 1.70
C ASP A 100 -17.34 15.65 0.96
N LEU A 101 -18.38 15.30 1.73
CA LEU A 101 -19.69 14.91 1.21
C LEU A 101 -20.76 15.94 1.58
N SER A 102 -21.76 16.09 0.72
CA SER A 102 -22.94 16.94 0.95
C SER A 102 -23.83 16.41 2.07
N ASP A 103 -24.68 17.28 2.61
CA ASP A 103 -25.71 16.90 3.59
C ASP A 103 -26.90 16.13 3.03
N ASP A 104 -26.95 15.96 1.70
CA ASP A 104 -27.93 15.10 1.04
C ASP A 104 -27.65 13.59 1.26
N VAL A 105 -26.57 13.24 1.98
CA VAL A 105 -26.35 11.87 2.47
C VAL A 105 -27.59 11.46 3.29
N PRO A 106 -28.24 10.33 2.97
CA PRO A 106 -29.55 9.97 3.52
C PRO A 106 -29.51 9.58 5.01
N ASP A 107 -28.32 9.32 5.54
CA ASP A 107 -28.14 8.95 6.94
C ASP A 107 -28.12 10.22 7.81
N PRO A 108 -28.78 10.22 8.98
CA PRO A 108 -28.74 11.36 9.88
C PRO A 108 -27.31 11.57 10.41
N ARG A 109 -26.92 12.84 10.57
CA ARG A 109 -25.67 13.19 11.26
C ARG A 109 -25.76 12.70 12.71
N VAL A 110 -24.81 11.87 13.12
CA VAL A 110 -24.66 11.38 14.50
C VAL A 110 -23.54 12.11 15.24
N ARG A 111 -22.70 12.86 14.52
CA ARG A 111 -21.58 13.64 15.03
C ARG A 111 -21.68 15.11 14.55
N PRO A 112 -21.04 16.08 15.24
CA PRO A 112 -21.29 17.51 15.02
C PRO A 112 -20.75 18.10 13.72
N LYS A 113 -19.72 17.50 13.11
CA LYS A 113 -19.13 17.99 11.84
C LYS A 113 -19.85 17.39 10.62
N GLY A 114 -19.45 17.81 9.43
CA GLY A 114 -20.03 17.34 8.17
C GLY A 114 -19.78 15.85 7.87
N TRP A 115 -20.20 15.44 6.68
CA TRP A 115 -19.92 14.11 6.14
C TRP A 115 -18.61 14.10 5.37
N VAL A 116 -17.80 13.07 5.59
CA VAL A 116 -16.59 12.81 4.80
C VAL A 116 -16.57 11.36 4.34
N TYR A 117 -15.95 11.13 3.19
CA TYR A 117 -15.60 9.81 2.69
C TYR A 117 -14.11 9.58 2.86
N VAL A 118 -13.74 8.46 3.47
CA VAL A 118 -12.35 8.01 3.58
C VAL A 118 -12.17 6.81 2.65
N GLY A 119 -11.07 6.82 1.90
CA GLY A 119 -10.68 5.67 1.09
C GLY A 119 -9.18 5.66 0.83
N GLN A 120 -8.72 4.61 0.16
CA GLN A 120 -7.33 4.48 -0.27
C GLN A 120 -7.20 4.18 -1.76
N THR A 121 -6.04 4.49 -2.32
CA THR A 121 -5.73 4.20 -3.72
C THR A 121 -4.23 4.03 -3.95
N VAL A 122 -3.90 3.28 -5.00
CA VAL A 122 -2.54 3.21 -5.58
C VAL A 122 -2.38 4.09 -6.83
N LEU A 123 -3.49 4.62 -7.34
CA LEU A 123 -3.50 5.64 -8.39
C LEU A 123 -3.23 7.01 -7.77
N THR A 124 -3.09 8.04 -8.59
CA THR A 124 -3.23 9.42 -8.09
C THR A 124 -4.62 9.61 -7.49
N ARG A 125 -4.74 10.55 -6.53
CA ARG A 125 -6.02 10.85 -5.87
C ARG A 125 -7.05 11.29 -6.90
N GLU A 126 -6.64 12.14 -7.83
CA GLU A 126 -7.47 12.71 -8.91
C GLU A 126 -8.00 11.63 -9.84
N ALA A 127 -7.17 10.64 -10.22
CA ALA A 127 -7.62 9.53 -11.04
C ALA A 127 -8.64 8.65 -10.31
N ARG A 128 -8.43 8.37 -9.01
CA ARG A 128 -9.38 7.61 -8.20
C ARG A 128 -10.69 8.37 -7.98
N TYR A 129 -10.61 9.69 -7.83
CA TYR A 129 -11.77 10.55 -7.71
C TYR A 129 -12.62 10.54 -8.98
N GLN A 130 -11.97 10.62 -10.14
CA GLN A 130 -12.66 10.50 -11.42
C GLN A 130 -13.31 9.12 -11.57
N GLU A 131 -12.63 8.03 -11.20
CA GLU A 131 -13.26 6.70 -11.18
C GLU A 131 -14.54 6.67 -10.32
N HIS A 132 -14.54 7.32 -9.15
CA HIS A 132 -15.75 7.41 -8.32
C HIS A 132 -16.87 8.20 -8.99
N ILE A 133 -16.56 9.35 -9.60
CA ILE A 133 -17.54 10.18 -10.32
C ILE A 133 -18.15 9.38 -11.48
N ASP A 134 -17.32 8.63 -12.20
CA ASP A 134 -17.73 7.80 -13.33
C ASP A 134 -18.46 6.52 -12.90
N GLY A 135 -18.62 6.29 -11.58
CA GLY A 135 -19.25 5.08 -11.04
C GLY A 135 -18.40 3.81 -11.16
N ILE A 136 -17.12 3.95 -11.52
CA ILE A 136 -16.18 2.85 -11.70
C ILE A 136 -15.64 2.42 -10.33
N LYS A 137 -15.95 1.18 -9.93
CA LYS A 137 -15.55 0.63 -8.62
C LYS A 137 -15.93 1.56 -7.45
N ALA A 138 -17.11 2.19 -7.54
CA ALA A 138 -17.58 3.20 -6.60
C ALA A 138 -18.19 2.63 -5.30
N GLY A 139 -18.19 1.30 -5.12
CA GLY A 139 -18.76 0.64 -3.95
C GLY A 139 -20.23 1.02 -3.75
N ARG A 140 -20.56 1.57 -2.56
CA ARG A 140 -21.91 2.06 -2.24
C ARG A 140 -22.32 3.35 -2.97
N GLY A 141 -21.42 3.95 -3.75
CA GLY A 141 -21.69 5.14 -4.55
C GLY A 141 -21.82 6.43 -3.73
N TRP A 142 -21.24 6.47 -2.52
CA TRP A 142 -21.28 7.67 -1.68
C TRP A 142 -20.62 8.86 -2.37
N VAL A 143 -19.40 8.67 -2.88
CA VAL A 143 -18.66 9.71 -3.60
C VAL A 143 -19.38 10.05 -4.91
N THR A 144 -19.84 9.06 -5.68
CA THR A 144 -20.56 9.30 -6.95
C THR A 144 -21.75 10.25 -6.78
N LYS A 145 -22.50 10.11 -5.68
CA LYS A 145 -23.75 10.85 -5.46
C LYS A 145 -23.59 12.15 -4.68
N TYR A 146 -22.64 12.19 -3.75
CA TYR A 146 -22.61 13.24 -2.71
C TYR A 146 -21.28 13.97 -2.60
N HIS A 147 -20.32 13.79 -3.49
CA HIS A 147 -19.02 14.45 -3.38
C HIS A 147 -19.13 15.99 -3.46
N LEU A 148 -18.31 16.67 -2.67
CA LEU A 148 -18.08 18.12 -2.76
C LEU A 148 -16.64 18.47 -3.17
N GLY A 149 -15.72 17.50 -3.11
CA GLY A 149 -14.30 17.68 -3.47
C GLY A 149 -13.38 17.07 -2.44
N PHE A 150 -12.07 17.10 -2.71
CA PHE A 150 -11.07 16.67 -1.74
C PHE A 150 -11.01 17.63 -0.55
N ASN A 151 -10.94 17.05 0.65
CA ASN A 151 -10.55 17.78 1.84
C ASN A 151 -9.02 17.76 1.92
N GLU A 152 -8.36 18.77 1.36
CA GLU A 152 -6.89 18.79 1.26
C GLU A 152 -6.21 18.83 2.63
N GLU A 153 -6.80 19.51 3.62
CA GLU A 153 -6.26 19.55 4.98
C GLU A 153 -6.26 18.16 5.61
N LEU A 154 -7.38 17.42 5.52
CA LEU A 154 -7.47 16.06 6.05
C LEU A 154 -6.59 15.10 5.25
N CYS A 155 -6.52 15.24 3.92
CA CYS A 155 -5.64 14.43 3.09
C CYS A 155 -4.16 14.57 3.49
N ALA A 156 -3.71 15.80 3.78
CA ALA A 156 -2.32 16.08 4.12
C ALA A 156 -1.85 15.43 5.44
N ARG A 157 -2.78 14.96 6.29
CA ARG A 157 -2.47 14.30 7.57
C ARG A 157 -1.94 12.87 7.38
N TYR A 158 -2.24 12.23 6.27
CA TYR A 158 -1.95 10.81 6.08
C TYR A 158 -0.75 10.59 5.17
N PRO A 159 0.32 9.93 5.64
CA PRO A 159 1.49 9.68 4.81
C PRO A 159 1.18 8.64 3.73
N GLN A 160 1.91 8.73 2.63
CA GLN A 160 1.98 7.67 1.64
C GLN A 160 2.70 6.44 2.20
N VAL A 161 2.28 5.26 1.76
CA VAL A 161 2.85 3.97 2.19
C VAL A 161 3.10 3.06 1.00
N ARG A 162 3.95 2.04 1.15
CA ARG A 162 4.33 1.15 0.05
C ARG A 162 3.59 -0.17 0.03
N THR A 163 2.93 -0.55 1.12
CA THR A 163 2.22 -1.82 1.19
C THR A 163 0.71 -1.65 1.28
N ARG A 164 0.00 -2.61 0.66
CA ARG A 164 -1.46 -2.68 0.74
C ARG A 164 -1.94 -2.95 2.17
N GLY A 165 -1.18 -3.75 2.94
CA GLY A 165 -1.51 -4.04 4.34
C GLY A 165 -1.51 -2.77 5.20
N GLU A 166 -0.46 -1.96 5.07
CA GLU A 166 -0.37 -0.69 5.81
C GLU A 166 -1.46 0.28 5.42
N VAL A 167 -1.76 0.46 4.12
CA VAL A 167 -2.77 1.45 3.73
C VAL A 167 -4.17 1.07 4.22
N LEU A 168 -4.49 -0.23 4.27
CA LEU A 168 -5.76 -0.72 4.82
C LEU A 168 -5.87 -0.44 6.33
N GLU A 169 -4.75 -0.56 7.04
CA GLU A 169 -4.73 -0.24 8.47
C GLU A 169 -4.80 1.28 8.70
N PHE A 170 -4.09 2.08 7.89
CA PHE A 170 -4.20 3.53 7.94
C PHE A 170 -5.58 4.05 7.58
N GLU A 171 -6.28 3.43 6.61
CA GLU A 171 -7.66 3.79 6.28
C GLU A 171 -8.60 3.58 7.50
N LYS A 172 -8.44 2.47 8.22
CA LYS A 172 -9.21 2.22 9.45
C LYS A 172 -8.87 3.22 10.56
N GLN A 173 -7.59 3.48 10.78
CA GLN A 173 -7.14 4.45 11.78
C GLN A 173 -7.65 5.86 11.45
N ALA A 174 -7.55 6.28 10.19
CA ALA A 174 -8.07 7.55 9.71
C ALA A 174 -9.57 7.68 9.95
N THR A 175 -10.34 6.63 9.65
CA THR A 175 -11.78 6.57 9.90
C THR A 175 -12.07 6.77 11.40
N ALA A 176 -11.43 5.99 12.26
CA ALA A 176 -11.63 6.05 13.71
C ALA A 176 -11.24 7.44 14.28
N GLN A 177 -10.11 7.99 13.84
CA GLN A 177 -9.65 9.31 14.27
C GLN A 177 -10.63 10.42 13.86
N LEU A 178 -11.07 10.43 12.59
CA LEU A 178 -12.01 11.45 12.11
C LEU A 178 -13.35 11.37 12.82
N GLU A 179 -13.81 10.15 13.10
CA GLU A 179 -14.99 9.92 13.92
C GLU A 179 -14.84 10.49 15.35
N GLU A 180 -13.71 10.25 16.01
CA GLU A 180 -13.39 10.81 17.33
C GLU A 180 -13.34 12.34 17.30
N GLU A 181 -12.79 12.91 16.23
CA GLU A 181 -12.79 14.35 15.96
C GLU A 181 -14.18 14.93 15.63
N GLY A 182 -15.22 14.10 15.55
CA GLY A 182 -16.61 14.51 15.37
C GLY A 182 -17.10 14.55 13.92
N TRP A 183 -16.38 13.96 12.97
CA TRP A 183 -16.82 13.80 11.58
C TRP A 183 -17.75 12.61 11.39
N ASN A 184 -18.76 12.76 10.54
CA ASN A 184 -19.57 11.63 10.10
C ASN A 184 -18.86 10.96 8.92
N VAL A 185 -18.39 9.72 9.09
CA VAL A 185 -17.51 9.08 8.11
C VAL A 185 -18.27 8.02 7.29
N LYS A 186 -18.02 7.99 5.98
CA LYS A 186 -18.32 6.88 5.08
C LYS A 186 -17.02 6.27 4.57
N SER A 187 -17.03 4.96 4.36
CA SER A 187 -15.93 4.22 3.72
C SER A 187 -16.47 3.40 2.54
N ALA A 188 -15.54 2.82 1.77
CA ALA A 188 -15.85 1.86 0.70
C ALA A 188 -16.68 0.66 1.19
#